data_AF-A0A849MFC2-F1
#
_entry.id   AF-A0A849MFC2-F1
#
_cell.length_a   1.000
_cell.length_b   1.000
_cell.length_c   1.000
_cell.angle_alpha   90.00
_cell.angle_beta   90.00
_cell.angle_gamma   90.00
#
_symmetry.space_group_name_H-M   'P 1'
#
loop_
_entity.id
_entity.type
_entity.pdbx_description
1 polymer ?
#
loop_
_entity_poly.entity_id
_entity_poly.type
_entity_poly.pdbx_seq_one_letter_code
_entity_poly.pdbx_strand_id
1 'polypeptide(L)'
;MKYKLFLLLLISFPIQSSADEIFWWCDTGPHPHFNYWAFESDFDAATNACISDVGYDFWSAVGTLGSLTITENNPSNFTIRLEVTYFSDGVLRTQLTHKVRKVTCPDDWVFIRGPGLPTKCEGIPVCPAGEKYNSLRFQCEDNPKDHGPCPPGTCGIKNPINPGTGNKFQIETDYTSKSPFGLIIQRTYNSNDSVTSSRIGQNWRHSYDKSIETVNSKRVDVYRDDGKVFGFTLSVNSWIPDADVTGRLTELLNAQSDRIGWQYITENDTVEEYDISGRLISLSNRAGQTQTLDYEVSSNNGGDDFPHSLDKVTDLFGRTLQFSYDVDGQIDAITDPTGAIYTYSYDANKNLEIVTYPDETPLDSNDNPTRIYHYEDVNFIHALTGITDETGNRFATWGYDTQGRAIFSEHAGSDRADLVYNVDGTTTVTDASGNVQVHHFDTLFGIHRTGAIDGDQCTNCGTTAKNTTYDANGFVASRTDFNGNITNYINDARGLETTRTEAVGTSEERTITTEWHATFRLPIKITEPGKITTFTYDTQGRLLERSEETAP
;
A
#
# COMPACT_ATOMS: atom_id res chain seq x y z
N MET A 1 -9.69 -0.68 -22.99
CA MET A 1 -10.61 -0.50 -21.85
C MET A 1 -11.00 -1.90 -21.39
N LYS A 2 -10.55 -2.34 -20.22
CA LYS A 2 -11.04 -3.59 -19.60
C LYS A 2 -12.28 -3.25 -18.79
N TYR A 3 -13.36 -4.00 -18.97
CA TYR A 3 -14.61 -3.81 -18.23
C TYR A 3 -14.90 -5.09 -17.45
N LYS A 4 -15.18 -4.97 -16.14
CA LYS A 4 -15.72 -6.08 -15.36
C LYS A 4 -17.19 -6.29 -15.71
N LEU A 5 -17.56 -7.49 -16.14
CA LEU A 5 -18.93 -7.89 -16.44
C LEU A 5 -19.35 -8.97 -15.42
N PHE A 6 -20.31 -8.65 -14.55
CA PHE A 6 -20.93 -9.65 -13.67
C PHE A 6 -22.11 -10.31 -14.39
N LEU A 7 -22.05 -11.63 -14.59
CA LEU A 7 -23.13 -12.42 -15.18
C LEU A 7 -23.71 -13.37 -14.13
N LEU A 8 -24.98 -13.15 -13.75
CA LEU A 8 -25.71 -14.07 -12.86
C LEU A 8 -26.60 -14.98 -13.71
N LEU A 9 -26.39 -16.30 -13.65
CA LEU A 9 -27.17 -17.30 -14.38
C LEU A 9 -28.16 -18.00 -13.43
N LEU A 10 -29.47 -17.87 -13.72
CA LEU A 10 -30.51 -18.65 -13.06
C LEU A 10 -30.80 -19.90 -13.90
N ILE A 11 -30.36 -21.07 -13.43
CA ILE A 11 -30.67 -22.36 -14.07
C ILE A 11 -31.64 -23.12 -13.16
N SER A 12 -32.89 -23.28 -13.61
CA SER A 12 -33.88 -24.12 -12.93
C SER A 12 -33.86 -25.54 -13.53
N PHE A 13 -33.50 -26.54 -12.74
CA PHE A 13 -33.66 -27.96 -13.12
C PHE A 13 -34.97 -28.51 -12.53
N PRO A 14 -35.77 -29.29 -13.28
CA PRO A 14 -36.81 -30.12 -12.69
C PRO A 14 -36.16 -31.36 -12.06
N ILE A 15 -36.08 -31.42 -10.73
CA ILE A 15 -35.64 -32.62 -10.00
C ILE A 15 -36.81 -33.62 -9.96
N GLN A 16 -36.64 -34.79 -10.58
CA GLN A 16 -37.47 -35.97 -10.33
C GLN A 16 -36.73 -36.87 -9.32
N SER A 17 -37.42 -37.23 -8.25
CA SER A 17 -36.90 -37.85 -7.01
C SER A 17 -36.33 -39.26 -7.17
N SER A 18 -35.19 -39.55 -6.51
CA SER A 18 -34.99 -40.69 -5.60
C SER A 18 -33.67 -40.55 -4.83
N ALA A 19 -33.68 -40.94 -3.56
CA ALA A 19 -32.69 -40.73 -2.50
C ALA A 19 -31.24 -41.12 -2.81
N ASP A 20 -30.28 -40.28 -2.41
CA ASP A 20 -29.39 -40.52 -1.25
C ASP A 20 -28.60 -39.22 -0.91
N GLU A 21 -28.36 -39.03 0.39
CA GLU A 21 -27.95 -37.79 1.07
C GLU A 21 -26.44 -37.47 0.93
N ILE A 22 -26.08 -36.20 0.72
CA ILE A 22 -24.92 -35.53 1.35
C ILE A 22 -25.29 -34.06 1.63
N PHE A 23 -25.39 -33.68 2.91
CA PHE A 23 -25.51 -32.30 3.41
C PHE A 23 -24.12 -31.71 3.69
N TRP A 24 -23.92 -30.38 3.56
CA TRP A 24 -23.46 -29.43 4.61
C TRP A 24 -23.75 -27.97 4.15
N TRP A 25 -24.00 -27.08 5.12
CA TRP A 25 -24.86 -25.87 5.06
C TRP A 25 -24.12 -24.55 5.38
N CYS A 26 -24.63 -23.42 4.85
CA CYS A 26 -24.83 -22.09 5.46
C CYS A 26 -25.99 -21.45 4.62
N ASP A 27 -27.12 -20.91 5.07
CA ASP A 27 -27.57 -20.29 6.33
C ASP A 27 -29.14 -20.31 6.41
N THR A 28 -29.63 -19.95 7.59
CA THR A 28 -30.97 -19.83 8.20
C THR A 28 -32.21 -19.39 7.36
N GLY A 29 -33.31 -20.15 7.52
CA GLY A 29 -34.70 -19.66 7.38
C GLY A 29 -35.46 -19.98 6.07
N PRO A 30 -36.80 -20.19 6.08
CA PRO A 30 -37.45 -21.08 5.13
C PRO A 30 -37.99 -20.37 3.88
N HIS A 31 -37.39 -20.61 2.71
CA HIS A 31 -37.98 -20.30 1.40
C HIS A 31 -37.60 -21.38 0.36
N PRO A 32 -38.44 -21.63 -0.66
CA PRO A 32 -38.40 -22.85 -1.46
C PRO A 32 -37.19 -22.88 -2.40
N HIS A 33 -36.48 -24.02 -2.39
CA HIS A 33 -35.34 -24.45 -3.20
C HIS A 33 -35.07 -23.68 -4.51
N PHE A 34 -34.04 -22.81 -4.52
CA PHE A 34 -33.32 -22.36 -5.71
C PHE A 34 -31.83 -22.19 -5.37
N ASN A 35 -30.92 -22.83 -6.13
CA ASN A 35 -29.48 -22.63 -5.99
C ASN A 35 -29.02 -21.53 -6.97
N TYR A 36 -28.21 -20.58 -6.51
CA TYR A 36 -27.67 -19.47 -7.30
C TYR A 36 -26.18 -19.72 -7.62
N TRP A 37 -25.75 -19.43 -8.85
CA TRP A 37 -24.35 -19.53 -9.28
C TRP A 37 -23.92 -18.21 -9.95
N ALA A 38 -22.74 -17.68 -9.57
CA ALA A 38 -22.14 -16.49 -10.17
C ALA A 38 -20.83 -16.87 -10.86
N PHE A 39 -20.59 -16.34 -12.06
CA PHE A 39 -19.31 -16.48 -12.78
C PHE A 39 -18.73 -15.09 -13.03
N GLU A 40 -17.42 -14.93 -12.79
CA GLU A 40 -16.66 -13.71 -13.09
C GLU A 40 -15.72 -14.03 -14.27
N SER A 41 -15.71 -13.19 -15.31
CA SER A 41 -14.78 -13.34 -16.45
C SER A 41 -14.35 -11.98 -16.98
N ASP A 42 -13.06 -11.79 -17.23
CA ASP A 42 -12.52 -10.59 -17.88
C ASP A 42 -12.71 -10.64 -19.40
N PHE A 43 -13.14 -9.52 -19.99
CA PHE A 43 -13.37 -9.38 -21.43
C PHE A 43 -12.36 -8.40 -22.06
N ASP A 44 -11.65 -8.87 -23.09
CA ASP A 44 -10.78 -8.04 -23.94
C ASP A 44 -11.49 -7.68 -25.26
N ALA A 45 -11.80 -6.40 -25.42
CA ALA A 45 -12.49 -5.87 -26.58
C ALA A 45 -11.64 -5.87 -27.87
N ALA A 46 -10.32 -6.09 -27.80
CA ALA A 46 -9.45 -6.10 -28.98
C ALA A 46 -9.41 -7.45 -29.71
N THR A 47 -9.65 -8.56 -28.99
CA THR A 47 -9.44 -9.92 -29.50
C THR A 47 -10.74 -10.71 -29.67
N ASN A 48 -11.86 -10.21 -29.15
CA ASN A 48 -13.17 -10.87 -29.20
C ASN A 48 -13.13 -12.31 -28.65
N ALA A 49 -12.32 -12.54 -27.61
CA ALA A 49 -12.10 -13.83 -26.96
C ALA A 49 -12.28 -13.73 -25.44
N CYS A 50 -12.83 -14.78 -24.82
CA CYS A 50 -12.86 -14.94 -23.37
C CYS A 50 -11.50 -15.47 -22.90
N ILE A 51 -10.86 -14.76 -21.96
CA ILE A 51 -9.72 -15.31 -21.20
C ILE A 51 -10.34 -16.05 -20.01
N SER A 52 -10.31 -17.39 -20.04
CA SER A 52 -10.71 -18.20 -18.88
C SER A 52 -9.48 -18.52 -18.04
N ASP A 53 -9.31 -17.84 -16.92
CA ASP A 53 -8.44 -18.26 -15.80
C ASP A 53 -9.33 -18.69 -14.63
N VAL A 54 -9.94 -19.87 -14.75
CA VAL A 54 -10.30 -20.69 -13.59
C VAL A 54 -10.45 -22.14 -14.04
N GLY A 55 -9.43 -22.95 -13.76
CA GLY A 55 -9.52 -24.40 -13.83
C GLY A 55 -10.28 -24.92 -12.62
N TYR A 56 -11.56 -25.24 -12.79
CA TYR A 56 -12.29 -26.15 -11.90
C TYR A 56 -12.90 -27.27 -12.73
N ASP A 57 -12.29 -28.46 -12.67
CA ASP A 57 -12.83 -29.70 -13.22
C ASP A 57 -14.05 -30.14 -12.40
N PHE A 58 -15.25 -29.95 -12.94
CA PHE A 58 -16.45 -30.61 -12.43
C PHE A 58 -17.41 -30.99 -13.57
N TRP A 59 -16.99 -31.92 -14.41
CA TRP A 59 -17.86 -32.50 -15.46
C TRP A 59 -17.70 -34.02 -15.56
N SER A 60 -18.29 -34.74 -14.61
CA SER A 60 -18.63 -36.15 -14.83
C SER A 60 -20.14 -36.35 -14.70
N ALA A 61 -20.85 -35.99 -15.78
CA ALA A 61 -22.11 -36.54 -16.27
C ALA A 61 -22.97 -35.43 -16.90
N VAL A 62 -23.48 -35.73 -18.10
CA VAL A 62 -24.55 -35.03 -18.83
C VAL A 62 -24.14 -33.85 -19.73
N GLY A 63 -23.63 -34.17 -20.93
CA GLY A 63 -23.86 -33.39 -22.16
C GLY A 63 -22.75 -32.40 -22.59
N THR A 64 -22.51 -32.34 -23.90
CA THR A 64 -21.60 -31.37 -24.55
C THR A 64 -22.29 -30.02 -24.72
N LEU A 65 -21.67 -28.93 -24.24
CA LEU A 65 -22.14 -27.56 -24.47
C LEU A 65 -21.94 -27.14 -25.94
N GLY A 66 -23.04 -26.77 -26.61
CA GLY A 66 -22.99 -26.10 -27.92
C GLY A 66 -22.52 -24.64 -27.80
N SER A 67 -21.89 -24.14 -28.86
CA SER A 67 -21.20 -22.84 -28.99
C SER A 67 -21.86 -21.63 -28.30
N LEU A 68 -21.06 -20.84 -27.58
CA LEU A 68 -21.40 -19.50 -27.12
C LEU A 68 -21.18 -18.48 -28.26
N THR A 69 -22.20 -17.70 -28.60
CA THR A 69 -22.07 -16.60 -29.58
C THR A 69 -22.54 -15.29 -28.95
N ILE A 70 -21.69 -14.26 -28.97
CA ILE A 70 -22.02 -12.92 -28.45
C ILE A 70 -22.17 -11.98 -29.65
N THR A 71 -23.32 -11.32 -29.79
CA THR A 71 -23.56 -10.36 -30.89
C THR A 71 -23.76 -8.94 -30.33
N GLU A 72 -22.92 -8.00 -30.78
CA GLU A 72 -23.01 -6.58 -30.43
C GLU A 72 -24.00 -5.86 -31.36
N ASN A 73 -24.96 -5.10 -30.81
CA ASN A 73 -25.95 -4.36 -31.61
C ASN A 73 -25.81 -2.84 -31.54
N ASN A 74 -25.17 -2.25 -30.51
CA ASN A 74 -24.94 -0.79 -30.37
C ASN A 74 -24.07 -0.45 -29.11
N PRO A 75 -23.26 0.64 -29.08
CA PRO A 75 -22.42 1.01 -27.92
C PRO A 75 -23.18 1.41 -26.65
N SER A 76 -24.48 1.73 -26.76
CA SER A 76 -25.28 2.22 -25.62
C SER A 76 -26.24 1.17 -25.03
N ASN A 77 -26.40 0.02 -25.68
CA ASN A 77 -27.26 -1.07 -25.24
C ASN A 77 -26.74 -2.38 -25.84
N PHE A 78 -25.97 -3.15 -25.08
CA PHE A 78 -25.64 -4.51 -25.47
C PHE A 78 -26.77 -5.46 -25.06
N THR A 79 -27.07 -6.44 -25.91
CA THR A 79 -27.93 -7.57 -25.56
C THR A 79 -27.06 -8.82 -25.66
N ILE A 80 -26.68 -9.41 -24.54
CA ILE A 80 -25.95 -10.69 -24.54
C ILE A 80 -26.95 -11.78 -24.86
N ARG A 81 -26.84 -12.40 -26.04
CA ARG A 81 -27.64 -13.58 -26.39
C ARG A 81 -26.87 -14.84 -26.03
N LEU A 82 -27.18 -15.45 -24.89
CA LEU A 82 -26.69 -16.80 -24.57
C LEU A 82 -27.58 -17.84 -25.24
N GLU A 83 -27.08 -18.47 -26.30
CA GLU A 83 -27.73 -19.64 -26.91
C GLU A 83 -27.09 -20.92 -26.35
N VAL A 84 -27.68 -21.47 -25.29
CA VAL A 84 -27.27 -22.78 -24.77
C VAL A 84 -28.02 -23.86 -25.53
N THR A 85 -27.29 -24.65 -26.31
CA THR A 85 -27.86 -25.76 -27.08
C THR A 85 -27.60 -27.07 -26.34
N TYR A 86 -28.66 -27.72 -25.87
CA TYR A 86 -28.57 -29.03 -25.22
C TYR A 86 -28.91 -30.15 -26.22
N PHE A 87 -28.03 -31.14 -26.32
CA PHE A 87 -28.27 -32.38 -27.05
C PHE A 87 -28.32 -33.55 -26.07
N SER A 88 -29.50 -34.14 -25.86
CA SER A 88 -29.58 -35.55 -25.46
C SER A 88 -30.03 -36.33 -26.69
N ASP A 89 -29.29 -37.37 -27.02
CA ASP A 89 -29.65 -38.33 -28.07
C ASP A 89 -29.78 -37.71 -29.48
N GLY A 90 -29.12 -36.58 -29.72
CA GLY A 90 -29.08 -35.90 -31.02
C GLY A 90 -30.31 -35.04 -31.35
N VAL A 91 -31.21 -34.77 -30.39
CA VAL A 91 -32.42 -33.95 -30.61
C VAL A 91 -32.37 -32.65 -29.80
N LEU A 92 -32.55 -31.51 -30.50
CA LEU A 92 -32.63 -30.17 -29.90
C LEU A 92 -33.90 -30.04 -29.05
N ARG A 93 -33.77 -29.77 -27.74
CA ARG A 93 -34.95 -29.66 -26.84
C ARG A 93 -35.27 -28.25 -26.31
N THR A 94 -34.33 -27.31 -26.26
CA THR A 94 -34.65 -25.94 -25.81
C THR A 94 -33.65 -24.90 -26.32
N GLN A 95 -34.10 -23.65 -26.45
CA GLN A 95 -33.27 -22.47 -26.71
C GLN A 95 -33.64 -21.41 -25.67
N LEU A 96 -32.69 -21.04 -24.79
CA LEU A 96 -32.85 -19.93 -23.86
C LEU A 96 -32.32 -18.64 -24.50
N THR A 97 -32.93 -17.50 -24.17
CA THR A 97 -32.43 -16.17 -24.56
C THR A 97 -32.62 -15.24 -23.36
N HIS A 98 -31.53 -14.76 -22.78
CA HIS A 98 -31.56 -13.73 -21.73
C HIS A 98 -31.24 -12.35 -22.30
N LYS A 99 -31.78 -11.29 -21.70
CA LYS A 99 -31.44 -9.90 -22.03
C LYS A 99 -30.82 -9.26 -20.79
N VAL A 100 -29.57 -8.84 -20.87
CA VAL A 100 -28.89 -8.08 -19.81
C VAL A 100 -28.89 -6.60 -20.21
N ARG A 101 -29.15 -5.68 -19.27
CA ARG A 101 -29.00 -4.23 -19.47
C ARG A 101 -27.77 -3.73 -18.71
N LYS A 102 -26.93 -2.92 -19.35
CA LYS A 102 -25.87 -2.14 -18.70
C LYS A 102 -26.50 -0.96 -17.97
N VAL A 103 -26.26 -0.83 -16.67
CA VAL A 103 -26.46 0.42 -15.94
C VAL A 103 -25.07 1.06 -15.82
N THR A 104 -24.92 2.32 -16.22
CA THR A 104 -23.66 3.07 -16.07
C THR A 104 -23.94 4.17 -15.06
N CYS A 105 -23.22 4.18 -13.94
CA CYS A 105 -23.31 5.23 -12.94
C CYS A 105 -22.31 6.37 -13.28
N PRO A 106 -22.63 7.62 -12.92
CA PRO A 106 -21.65 8.70 -12.85
C PRO A 106 -20.47 8.33 -11.94
N ASP A 107 -19.28 8.91 -12.18
CA ASP A 107 -18.03 8.60 -11.45
C ASP A 107 -18.14 8.84 -9.93
N ASP A 108 -19.13 9.62 -9.47
CA ASP A 108 -19.41 9.99 -8.09
C ASP A 108 -20.51 9.14 -7.40
N TRP A 109 -20.94 8.04 -8.03
CA TRP A 109 -22.03 7.18 -7.55
C TRP A 109 -21.61 5.70 -7.45
N VAL A 110 -22.18 4.98 -6.48
CA VAL A 110 -21.90 3.56 -6.22
C VAL A 110 -23.13 2.68 -6.50
N PHE A 111 -22.87 1.43 -6.89
CA PHE A 111 -23.89 0.41 -7.11
C PHE A 111 -24.27 -0.26 -5.79
N ILE A 112 -25.55 -0.19 -5.39
CA ILE A 112 -26.02 -0.94 -4.22
C ILE A 112 -26.62 -2.28 -4.68
N ARG A 113 -26.17 -3.40 -4.07
CA ARG A 113 -26.83 -4.71 -4.21
C ARG A 113 -28.13 -4.72 -3.39
N GLY A 114 -29.27 -4.75 -4.07
CA GLY A 114 -30.53 -5.23 -3.48
C GLY A 114 -30.76 -6.71 -3.83
N PRO A 115 -31.77 -7.38 -3.24
CA PRO A 115 -32.18 -8.71 -3.67
C PRO A 115 -32.85 -8.63 -5.06
N GLY A 116 -32.03 -8.57 -6.11
CA GLY A 116 -32.46 -8.41 -7.51
C GLY A 116 -31.39 -7.74 -8.38
N LEU A 117 -31.59 -7.75 -9.71
CA LEU A 117 -30.72 -7.03 -10.65
C LEU A 117 -30.53 -5.56 -10.20
N PRO A 118 -29.31 -4.98 -10.27
CA PRO A 118 -29.09 -3.62 -9.81
C PRO A 118 -29.92 -2.62 -10.62
N THR A 119 -30.89 -1.94 -9.99
CA THR A 119 -31.77 -0.98 -10.68
C THR A 119 -31.47 0.49 -10.37
N LYS A 120 -30.52 0.79 -9.48
CA LYS A 120 -30.31 2.17 -9.02
C LYS A 120 -28.85 2.43 -8.65
N CYS A 121 -28.32 3.54 -9.16
CA CYS A 121 -27.10 4.16 -8.63
C CYS A 121 -27.49 5.00 -7.41
N GLU A 122 -26.68 5.04 -6.36
CA GLU A 122 -26.81 6.06 -5.28
C GLU A 122 -25.49 6.83 -5.13
N GLY A 123 -25.55 8.06 -4.62
CA GLY A 123 -24.35 8.87 -4.41
C GLY A 123 -23.40 8.19 -3.42
N ILE A 124 -22.09 8.35 -3.63
CA ILE A 124 -21.06 7.85 -2.69
C ILE A 124 -21.35 8.43 -1.29
N PRO A 125 -21.44 7.59 -0.24
CA PRO A 125 -21.58 8.06 1.13
C PRO A 125 -20.47 9.07 1.48
N VAL A 126 -20.85 10.16 2.14
CA VAL A 126 -19.88 11.14 2.64
C VAL A 126 -19.17 10.53 3.85
N CYS A 127 -17.87 10.31 3.72
CA CYS A 127 -17.04 9.77 4.79
C CYS A 127 -16.61 10.87 5.79
N PRO A 128 -16.35 10.49 7.05
CA PRO A 128 -15.65 11.33 8.01
C PRO A 128 -14.36 11.94 7.45
N ALA A 129 -13.93 13.05 8.03
CA ALA A 129 -12.68 13.68 7.63
C ALA A 129 -11.50 12.73 7.89
N GLY A 130 -10.74 12.40 6.85
CA GLY A 130 -9.61 11.46 6.94
C GLY A 130 -9.89 10.14 6.26
N GLU A 131 -11.18 9.87 5.99
CA GLU A 131 -11.62 8.62 5.38
C GLU A 131 -12.04 8.80 3.91
N LYS A 132 -11.95 7.71 3.15
CA LYS A 132 -12.45 7.56 1.78
C LYS A 132 -13.39 6.36 1.72
N TYR A 133 -14.44 6.48 0.91
CA TYR A 133 -15.39 5.40 0.72
C TYR A 133 -14.76 4.28 -0.12
N ASN A 134 -14.62 3.10 0.47
CA ASN A 134 -14.24 1.89 -0.24
C ASN A 134 -15.50 1.26 -0.85
N SER A 135 -15.63 1.35 -2.17
CA SER A 135 -16.79 0.80 -2.90
C SER A 135 -16.83 -0.72 -2.97
N LEU A 136 -15.74 -1.43 -2.66
CA LEU A 136 -15.70 -2.89 -2.63
C LEU A 136 -16.26 -3.42 -1.32
N ARG A 137 -15.99 -2.72 -0.21
CA ARG A 137 -16.41 -3.08 1.15
C ARG A 137 -17.62 -2.31 1.66
N PHE A 138 -18.07 -1.31 0.90
CA PHE A 138 -19.22 -0.46 1.20
C PHE A 138 -19.08 0.32 2.52
N GLN A 139 -17.85 0.66 2.91
CA GLN A 139 -17.54 1.36 4.16
C GLN A 139 -16.56 2.50 3.94
N CYS A 140 -16.51 3.44 4.87
CA CYS A 140 -15.46 4.44 4.91
C CYS A 140 -14.22 3.83 5.58
N GLU A 141 -13.07 4.06 4.98
CA GLU A 141 -11.77 3.56 5.44
C GLU A 141 -10.78 4.73 5.44
N ASP A 142 -9.69 4.63 6.19
CA ASP A 142 -8.65 5.65 6.14
C ASP A 142 -8.20 5.93 4.71
N ASN A 143 -7.85 7.19 4.44
CA ASN A 143 -7.28 7.54 3.16
C ASN A 143 -5.95 6.81 2.98
N PRO A 144 -5.71 6.15 1.84
CA PRO A 144 -4.46 5.44 1.56
C PRO A 144 -3.15 6.23 1.69
N LYS A 145 -3.19 7.57 1.72
CA LYS A 145 -2.01 8.38 2.05
C LYS A 145 -1.61 8.31 3.54
N ASP A 146 -2.53 7.94 4.41
CA ASP A 146 -2.36 7.89 5.87
C ASP A 146 -2.02 6.48 6.40
N HIS A 147 -1.82 5.51 5.51
CA HIS A 147 -1.44 4.14 5.89
C HIS A 147 0.04 4.03 6.23
N GLY A 148 0.84 5.09 6.14
CA GLY A 148 2.24 5.01 6.55
C GLY A 148 2.43 4.98 8.06
N PRO A 149 3.70 4.87 8.51
CA PRO A 149 4.02 5.11 9.91
C PRO A 149 3.71 6.57 10.25
N CYS A 150 3.48 6.84 11.54
CA CYS A 150 3.43 8.22 11.99
C CYS A 150 4.73 8.96 11.59
N PRO A 151 4.64 10.20 11.07
CA PRO A 151 5.83 10.97 10.72
C PRO A 151 6.83 11.09 11.88
N PRO A 152 8.15 11.08 11.59
CA PRO A 152 9.16 11.22 12.63
C PRO A 152 8.97 12.49 13.46
N GLY A 153 8.99 12.34 14.78
CA GLY A 153 8.90 13.45 15.73
C GLY A 153 7.51 14.07 15.93
N THR A 154 6.44 13.47 15.40
CA THR A 154 5.06 13.99 15.58
C THR A 154 4.24 13.22 16.61
N CYS A 155 4.39 11.90 16.74
CA CYS A 155 3.55 11.11 17.66
C CYS A 155 4.22 10.71 18.97
N GLY A 156 5.55 10.63 19.05
CA GLY A 156 6.24 10.22 20.28
C GLY A 156 6.05 8.75 20.73
N ILE A 157 5.15 7.99 20.10
CA ILE A 157 4.88 6.59 20.45
C ILE A 157 5.94 5.66 19.85
N LYS A 158 6.46 4.73 20.65
CA LYS A 158 7.42 3.72 20.17
C LYS A 158 6.71 2.52 19.50
N ASN A 159 7.37 1.99 18.48
CA ASN A 159 7.08 0.77 17.69
C ASN A 159 5.77 0.74 16.89
N PRO A 160 5.69 1.55 15.83
CA PRO A 160 4.69 2.59 15.86
C PRO A 160 3.30 2.05 15.55
N ILE A 161 2.42 2.26 16.51
CA ILE A 161 1.00 2.46 16.24
C ILE A 161 0.85 3.93 15.85
N ASN A 162 0.25 4.21 14.70
CA ASN A 162 -0.14 5.57 14.36
C ASN A 162 -1.37 5.94 15.21
N PRO A 163 -1.29 6.90 16.16
CA PRO A 163 -2.42 7.20 17.04
C PRO A 163 -3.58 7.90 16.34
N GLY A 164 -3.39 8.43 15.12
CA GLY A 164 -4.47 9.03 14.34
C GLY A 164 -5.39 7.98 13.69
N THR A 165 -4.82 6.86 13.23
CA THR A 165 -5.54 5.81 12.48
C THR A 165 -5.65 4.49 13.24
N GLY A 166 -4.78 4.27 14.21
CA GLY A 166 -4.58 2.98 14.88
C GLY A 166 -3.86 1.94 14.02
N ASN A 167 -3.25 2.36 12.93
CA ASN A 167 -2.43 1.49 12.10
C ASN A 167 -1.19 1.00 12.86
N LYS A 168 -1.04 -0.33 13.03
CA LYS A 168 0.19 -0.93 13.52
C LYS A 168 1.17 -1.11 12.37
N PHE A 169 2.34 -0.50 12.54
CA PHE A 169 3.41 -0.52 11.55
C PHE A 169 4.67 -1.19 12.11
N GLN A 170 5.26 -2.15 11.40
CA GLN A 170 6.51 -2.83 11.79
C GLN A 170 7.50 -2.80 10.64
N ILE A 171 8.78 -2.56 10.94
CA ILE A 171 9.87 -2.65 9.97
C ILE A 171 10.86 -3.72 10.43
N GLU A 172 11.24 -4.60 9.51
CA GLU A 172 12.23 -5.66 9.72
C GLU A 172 13.26 -5.59 8.59
N THR A 173 14.55 -5.60 8.89
CA THR A 173 15.60 -5.53 7.86
C THR A 173 16.35 -6.85 7.80
N ASP A 174 16.25 -7.53 6.67
CA ASP A 174 16.89 -8.83 6.47
C ASP A 174 18.28 -8.65 5.86
N TYR A 175 18.41 -7.79 4.84
CA TYR A 175 19.68 -7.52 4.16
C TYR A 175 19.87 -6.03 3.89
N THR A 176 21.08 -5.53 4.08
CA THR A 176 21.51 -4.21 3.60
C THR A 176 22.94 -4.28 3.10
N SER A 177 23.13 -3.92 1.84
CA SER A 177 24.47 -3.86 1.27
C SER A 177 25.30 -2.73 1.90
N LYS A 178 26.64 -2.87 1.86
CA LYS A 178 27.56 -1.82 2.33
C LYS A 178 27.70 -0.62 1.38
N SER A 179 27.07 -0.66 0.21
CA SER A 179 27.22 0.40 -0.78
C SER A 179 26.23 1.53 -0.51
N PRO A 180 26.66 2.80 -0.67
CA PRO A 180 25.73 3.90 -0.83
C PRO A 180 24.76 3.57 -1.99
N PHE A 181 23.45 3.61 -1.72
CA PHE A 181 22.38 3.22 -2.66
C PHE A 181 22.47 1.78 -3.19
N GLY A 182 22.99 0.83 -2.41
CA GLY A 182 22.99 -0.56 -2.80
C GLY A 182 21.72 -1.32 -2.40
N LEU A 183 21.75 -2.63 -2.63
CA LEU A 183 20.61 -3.53 -2.44
C LEU A 183 20.16 -3.60 -0.97
N ILE A 184 18.84 -3.69 -0.76
CA ILE A 184 18.22 -3.76 0.56
C ILE A 184 16.98 -4.64 0.53
N ILE A 185 16.86 -5.56 1.49
CA ILE A 185 15.63 -6.26 1.81
C ILE A 185 15.17 -5.79 3.18
N GLN A 186 14.15 -4.96 3.17
CA GLN A 186 13.43 -4.49 4.33
C GLN A 186 11.97 -4.85 4.13
N ARG A 187 11.39 -5.50 5.14
CA ARG A 187 9.99 -5.86 5.21
C ARG A 187 9.24 -4.84 6.05
N THR A 188 8.05 -4.51 5.59
CA THR A 188 7.15 -3.57 6.24
C THR A 188 5.80 -4.21 6.44
N TYR A 189 5.37 -4.32 7.69
CA TYR A 189 4.02 -4.70 8.05
C TYR A 189 3.15 -3.46 8.26
N ASN A 190 1.89 -3.55 7.85
CA ASN A 190 0.91 -2.48 7.95
C ASN A 190 -0.47 -3.08 8.24
N SER A 191 -1.04 -2.86 9.43
CA SER A 191 -2.31 -3.48 9.82
C SER A 191 -3.54 -2.87 9.13
N ASN A 192 -3.38 -1.79 8.36
CA ASN A 192 -4.51 -1.17 7.67
C ASN A 192 -4.88 -1.99 6.40
N ASP A 193 -6.11 -2.52 6.38
CA ASP A 193 -6.66 -3.59 5.51
C ASP A 193 -6.81 -3.23 4.01
N SER A 194 -6.26 -2.11 3.57
CA SER A 194 -6.44 -1.56 2.22
C SER A 194 -5.19 -1.71 1.35
N VAL A 195 -4.13 -2.28 1.92
CA VAL A 195 -2.89 -2.53 1.21
C VAL A 195 -3.06 -3.83 0.42
N THR A 196 -3.07 -3.75 -0.91
CA THR A 196 -3.02 -4.96 -1.76
C THR A 196 -1.82 -5.81 -1.33
N SER A 197 -2.06 -7.07 -0.96
CA SER A 197 -1.04 -7.98 -0.43
C SER A 197 0.15 -8.07 -1.37
N SER A 198 1.36 -7.97 -0.83
CA SER A 198 2.55 -8.38 -1.57
C SER A 198 2.66 -9.90 -1.59
N ARG A 199 3.70 -10.39 -2.28
CA ARG A 199 4.05 -11.81 -2.28
C ARG A 199 4.85 -12.24 -1.04
N ILE A 200 5.09 -11.35 -0.07
CA ILE A 200 5.83 -11.69 1.18
C ILE A 200 4.91 -11.89 2.39
N GLY A 201 3.61 -12.08 2.15
CA GLY A 201 2.59 -12.32 3.17
C GLY A 201 1.55 -11.20 3.27
N GLN A 202 0.38 -11.53 3.80
CA GLN A 202 -0.70 -10.57 4.02
C GLN A 202 -0.24 -9.41 4.90
N ASN A 203 -0.60 -8.18 4.51
CA ASN A 203 -0.21 -6.93 5.17
C ASN A 203 1.31 -6.64 5.23
N TRP A 204 2.15 -7.50 4.63
CA TRP A 204 3.58 -7.26 4.48
C TRP A 204 3.91 -6.72 3.08
N ARG A 205 5.01 -5.98 2.99
CA ARG A 205 5.67 -5.52 1.75
C ARG A 205 7.18 -5.60 1.92
N HIS A 206 7.93 -5.70 0.83
CA HIS A 206 9.38 -5.54 0.81
C HIS A 206 9.83 -4.26 0.09
N SER A 207 11.12 -3.91 0.18
CA SER A 207 11.73 -2.67 -0.37
C SER A 207 11.42 -2.35 -1.85
N TYR A 208 11.02 -3.37 -2.61
CA TYR A 208 10.80 -3.32 -4.05
C TYR A 208 9.32 -3.49 -4.42
N ASP A 209 8.41 -3.65 -3.44
CA ASP A 209 6.96 -3.69 -3.64
C ASP A 209 6.38 -2.29 -3.87
N LYS A 210 6.75 -1.71 -5.01
CA LYS A 210 6.29 -0.43 -5.49
C LYS A 210 5.68 -0.63 -6.86
N SER A 211 4.54 0.02 -7.11
CA SER A 211 3.84 -0.11 -8.38
C SER A 211 3.05 1.14 -8.70
N ILE A 212 2.63 1.24 -9.95
CA ILE A 212 1.76 2.30 -10.43
C ILE A 212 0.51 1.68 -11.04
N GLU A 213 -0.65 2.06 -10.52
CA GLU A 213 -1.93 1.64 -11.09
C GLU A 213 -2.57 2.78 -11.86
N THR A 214 -2.92 2.53 -13.13
CA THR A 214 -3.77 3.44 -13.88
C THR A 214 -5.24 3.13 -13.58
N VAL A 215 -5.80 3.83 -12.60
CA VAL A 215 -7.21 3.68 -12.20
C VAL A 215 -8.15 4.03 -13.35
N ASN A 216 -7.88 5.14 -14.04
CA ASN A 216 -8.59 5.54 -15.26
C ASN A 216 -7.76 6.54 -16.08
N SER A 217 -8.32 7.09 -17.16
CA SER A 217 -7.61 8.01 -18.06
C SER A 217 -7.16 9.34 -17.41
N LYS A 218 -7.68 9.66 -16.22
CA LYS A 218 -7.37 10.90 -15.49
C LYS A 218 -6.82 10.67 -14.09
N ARG A 219 -6.72 9.43 -13.61
CA ARG A 219 -6.28 9.09 -12.27
C ARG A 219 -5.28 7.95 -12.29
N VAL A 220 -4.16 8.18 -11.63
CA VAL A 220 -3.09 7.20 -11.43
C VAL A 220 -2.72 7.18 -9.95
N ASP A 221 -2.53 6.00 -9.41
CA ASP A 221 -2.15 5.80 -8.01
C ASP A 221 -0.74 5.17 -7.95
N VAL A 222 0.12 5.76 -7.14
CA VAL A 222 1.51 5.31 -6.91
C VAL A 222 1.56 4.61 -5.56
N TYR A 223 1.74 3.30 -5.58
CA TYR A 223 1.82 2.44 -4.41
C TYR A 223 3.25 2.37 -3.89
N ARG A 224 3.38 2.48 -2.58
CA ARG A 224 4.67 2.55 -1.90
C ARG A 224 4.91 1.30 -1.08
N ASP A 225 6.19 1.06 -0.80
CA ASP A 225 6.72 -0.02 0.03
C ASP A 225 6.32 0.11 1.52
N ASP A 226 5.90 1.30 1.94
CA ASP A 226 5.31 1.57 3.26
C ASP A 226 3.78 1.47 3.29
N GLY A 227 3.15 1.03 2.21
CA GLY A 227 1.69 0.93 2.10
C GLY A 227 0.98 2.26 1.82
N LYS A 228 1.67 3.40 1.78
CA LYS A 228 1.07 4.65 1.32
C LYS A 228 0.70 4.55 -0.16
N VAL A 229 -0.37 5.25 -0.55
CA VAL A 229 -0.76 5.40 -1.95
C VAL A 229 -0.93 6.88 -2.29
N PHE A 230 -0.15 7.37 -3.26
CA PHE A 230 -0.23 8.75 -3.72
C PHE A 230 -1.02 8.83 -5.02
N GLY A 231 -2.14 9.57 -4.98
CA GLY A 231 -2.98 9.79 -6.14
C GLY A 231 -2.54 11.00 -6.96
N PHE A 232 -2.50 10.83 -8.28
CA PHE A 232 -2.20 11.86 -9.26
C PHE A 232 -3.36 12.02 -10.24
N THR A 233 -3.83 13.26 -10.41
CA THR A 233 -4.90 13.58 -11.35
C THR A 233 -4.34 14.32 -12.56
N LEU A 234 -4.72 13.89 -13.76
CA LEU A 234 -4.33 14.55 -14.99
C LEU A 234 -5.06 15.90 -15.11
N SER A 235 -4.30 16.99 -15.15
CA SER A 235 -4.79 18.33 -15.43
C SER A 235 -3.97 18.94 -16.56
N VAL A 236 -4.67 19.32 -17.63
CA VAL A 236 -4.05 19.71 -18.91
C VAL A 236 -3.16 18.57 -19.44
N ASN A 237 -1.84 18.63 -19.21
CA ASN A 237 -0.85 17.63 -19.61
C ASN A 237 0.14 17.34 -18.47
N SER A 238 -0.31 17.47 -17.23
CA SER A 238 0.53 17.23 -16.05
C SER A 238 -0.24 16.43 -15.01
N TRP A 239 0.45 15.46 -14.43
CA TRP A 239 -0.06 14.64 -13.34
C TRP A 239 0.16 15.39 -12.03
N ILE A 240 -0.92 15.91 -11.45
CA ILE A 240 -0.89 16.77 -10.26
C ILE A 240 -1.34 15.96 -9.06
N PRO A 241 -0.54 15.85 -8.00
CA PRO A 241 -0.97 15.21 -6.76
C PRO A 241 -1.64 16.23 -5.81
N ASP A 242 -2.09 15.76 -4.65
CA ASP A 242 -2.47 16.64 -3.54
C ASP A 242 -1.26 17.50 -3.09
N ALA A 243 -1.52 18.68 -2.52
CA ALA A 243 -0.48 19.68 -2.23
C ALA A 243 0.58 19.21 -1.22
N ASP A 244 0.24 18.24 -0.38
CA ASP A 244 1.12 17.65 0.63
C ASP A 244 2.04 16.56 0.06
N VAL A 245 1.82 16.13 -1.18
CA VAL A 245 2.63 15.13 -1.87
C VAL A 245 3.73 15.82 -2.66
N THR A 246 4.96 15.50 -2.29
CA THR A 246 6.19 16.13 -2.78
C THR A 246 6.80 15.44 -3.99
N GLY A 247 6.36 14.22 -4.29
CA GLY A 247 6.79 13.44 -5.45
C GLY A 247 6.17 13.91 -6.76
N ARG A 248 6.80 13.55 -7.88
CA ARG A 248 6.38 13.96 -9.22
C ARG A 248 6.21 12.77 -10.13
N LEU A 249 5.09 12.69 -10.83
CA LEU A 249 4.79 11.64 -11.78
C LEU A 249 4.87 12.18 -13.22
N THR A 250 5.55 11.44 -14.08
CA THR A 250 5.65 11.71 -15.52
C THR A 250 5.25 10.48 -16.31
N GLU A 251 4.37 10.65 -17.29
CA GLU A 251 4.01 9.63 -18.25
C GLU A 251 5.10 9.50 -19.32
N LEU A 252 5.60 8.29 -19.55
CA LEU A 252 6.60 8.03 -20.58
C LEU A 252 5.89 7.58 -21.85
N LEU A 253 6.12 8.31 -22.95
CA LEU A 253 5.51 8.07 -24.26
C LEU A 253 6.58 7.70 -25.30
N ASN A 254 6.23 6.83 -26.25
CA ASN A 254 7.04 6.59 -27.44
C ASN A 254 6.89 7.72 -28.48
N ALA A 255 7.57 7.59 -29.61
CA ALA A 255 7.49 8.55 -30.72
C ALA A 255 6.08 8.68 -31.35
N GLN A 256 5.21 7.69 -31.13
CA GLN A 256 3.82 7.64 -31.59
C GLN A 256 2.84 8.19 -30.55
N SER A 257 3.34 8.68 -29.39
CA SER A 257 2.54 9.13 -28.25
C SER A 257 1.74 8.02 -27.54
N ASP A 258 2.14 6.76 -27.72
CA ASP A 258 1.64 5.66 -26.90
C ASP A 258 2.44 5.56 -25.61
N ARG A 259 1.75 5.27 -24.50
CA ARG A 259 2.39 5.04 -23.20
C ARG A 259 3.28 3.81 -23.25
N ILE A 260 4.51 3.97 -22.80
CA ILE A 260 5.49 2.89 -22.63
C ILE A 260 5.85 2.63 -21.16
N GLY A 261 5.46 3.53 -20.26
CA GLY A 261 5.72 3.39 -18.84
C GLY A 261 5.50 4.67 -18.06
N TRP A 262 6.08 4.71 -16.87
CA TRP A 262 6.00 5.84 -15.96
C TRP A 262 7.34 6.15 -15.33
N GLN A 263 7.53 7.41 -14.97
CA GLN A 263 8.63 7.85 -14.14
C GLN A 263 8.07 8.55 -12.89
N TYR A 264 8.50 8.11 -11.71
CA TYR A 264 8.20 8.76 -10.45
C TYR A 264 9.48 9.28 -9.81
N ILE A 265 9.51 10.56 -9.47
CA ILE A 265 10.62 11.18 -8.75
C ILE A 265 10.18 11.38 -7.31
N THR A 266 10.84 10.71 -6.38
CA THR A 266 10.54 10.80 -4.95
C THR A 266 11.02 12.12 -4.36
N GLU A 267 10.68 12.41 -3.11
CA GLU A 267 11.18 13.58 -2.40
C GLU A 267 12.72 13.60 -2.28
N ASN A 268 13.36 12.44 -2.19
CA ASN A 268 14.82 12.35 -2.07
C ASN A 268 15.54 12.40 -3.44
N ASP A 269 14.84 12.85 -4.48
CA ASP A 269 15.30 12.90 -5.87
C ASP A 269 15.70 11.51 -6.43
N THR A 270 15.20 10.43 -5.83
CA THR A 270 15.30 9.09 -6.42
C THR A 270 14.35 9.01 -7.61
N VAL A 271 14.87 8.59 -8.76
CA VAL A 271 14.09 8.36 -9.97
C VAL A 271 13.73 6.89 -10.04
N GLU A 272 12.43 6.60 -10.03
CA GLU A 272 11.84 5.27 -10.20
C GLU A 272 11.23 5.19 -11.60
N GLU A 273 11.55 4.14 -12.36
CA GLU A 273 10.95 3.88 -13.67
C GLU A 273 10.12 2.62 -13.63
N TYR A 274 8.97 2.66 -14.29
CA TYR A 274 7.99 1.60 -14.32
C TYR A 274 7.61 1.24 -15.76
N ASP A 275 7.31 -0.03 -16.01
CA ASP A 275 6.81 -0.49 -17.30
C ASP A 275 5.35 -0.07 -17.55
N ILE A 276 4.81 -0.43 -18.72
CA ILE A 276 3.42 -0.13 -19.10
C ILE A 276 2.37 -0.75 -18.17
N SER A 277 2.72 -1.87 -17.52
CA SER A 277 1.87 -2.57 -16.54
C SER A 277 2.02 -1.97 -15.14
N GLY A 278 2.90 -1.00 -14.94
CA GLY A 278 3.13 -0.34 -13.67
C GLY A 278 4.07 -1.09 -12.73
N ARG A 279 4.88 -2.03 -13.23
CA ARG A 279 5.90 -2.73 -12.44
C ARG A 279 7.18 -1.91 -12.39
N LEU A 280 7.80 -1.80 -11.22
CA LEU A 280 9.06 -1.08 -11.03
C LEU A 280 10.18 -1.82 -11.77
N ILE A 281 10.86 -1.16 -12.72
CA ILE A 281 11.95 -1.77 -13.52
C ILE A 281 13.32 -1.16 -13.21
N SER A 282 13.36 0.04 -12.62
CA SER A 282 14.62 0.72 -12.30
C SER A 282 14.45 1.71 -11.16
N LEU A 283 15.47 1.82 -10.30
CA LEU A 283 15.65 2.96 -9.40
C LEU A 283 17.03 3.55 -9.61
N SER A 284 17.14 4.88 -9.62
CA SER A 284 18.42 5.57 -9.64
C SER A 284 18.45 6.75 -8.68
N ASN A 285 19.60 6.96 -8.05
CA ASN A 285 19.84 8.15 -7.24
C ASN A 285 20.44 9.28 -8.09
N ARG A 286 20.57 10.47 -7.50
CA ARG A 286 21.16 11.64 -8.17
C ARG A 286 22.59 11.43 -8.70
N ALA A 287 23.36 10.53 -8.07
CA ALA A 287 24.72 10.21 -8.51
C ALA A 287 24.74 9.28 -9.74
N GLY A 288 23.58 8.82 -10.23
CA GLY A 288 23.45 7.87 -11.32
C GLY A 288 23.74 6.43 -10.92
N GLN A 289 23.77 6.12 -9.63
CA GLN A 289 23.81 4.74 -9.17
C GLN A 289 22.43 4.12 -9.38
N THR A 290 22.39 2.99 -10.07
CA THR A 290 21.14 2.37 -10.53
C THR A 290 20.98 0.97 -9.93
N GLN A 291 19.74 0.59 -9.68
CA GLN A 291 19.30 -0.78 -9.46
C GLN A 291 18.26 -1.12 -10.54
N THR A 292 18.41 -2.25 -11.21
CA THR A 292 17.44 -2.74 -12.20
C THR A 292 16.69 -3.95 -11.65
N LEU A 293 15.42 -4.05 -11.99
CA LEU A 293 14.53 -5.13 -11.58
C LEU A 293 14.15 -5.94 -12.81
N ASP A 294 14.42 -7.23 -12.76
CA ASP A 294 14.12 -8.17 -13.84
C ASP A 294 12.96 -9.09 -13.42
N TYR A 295 12.02 -9.28 -14.34
CA TYR A 295 10.84 -10.13 -14.20
C TYR A 295 10.81 -11.14 -15.36
N GLU A 296 10.25 -12.32 -15.15
CA GLU A 296 10.22 -13.45 -16.11
C GLU A 296 11.62 -13.91 -16.59
N VAL A 297 12.61 -13.89 -15.70
CA VAL A 297 13.93 -14.42 -16.01
C VAL A 297 13.83 -15.94 -16.08
N SER A 298 14.34 -16.55 -17.16
CA SER A 298 14.38 -18.02 -17.24
C SER A 298 15.14 -18.60 -16.04
N SER A 299 14.68 -19.71 -15.48
CA SER A 299 15.30 -20.38 -14.31
C SER A 299 16.82 -20.59 -14.42
N ASN A 300 17.35 -20.93 -15.60
CA ASN A 300 18.79 -21.07 -15.85
C ASN A 300 19.63 -19.78 -15.68
N ASN A 301 18.97 -18.63 -15.61
CA ASN A 301 19.59 -17.30 -15.46
C ASN A 301 19.26 -16.66 -14.09
N GLY A 302 18.77 -17.47 -13.15
CA GLY A 302 18.43 -17.02 -11.79
C GLY A 302 17.06 -16.35 -11.69
N GLY A 303 16.09 -16.82 -12.48
CA GLY A 303 14.68 -16.55 -12.20
C GLY A 303 13.93 -17.79 -11.72
N ASP A 304 12.62 -17.66 -11.63
CA ASP A 304 11.70 -18.64 -11.11
C ASP A 304 10.65 -19.05 -12.16
N ASP A 305 9.80 -20.02 -11.81
CA ASP A 305 8.77 -20.55 -12.70
C ASP A 305 7.40 -19.86 -12.49
N PHE A 306 7.31 -18.85 -11.62
CA PHE A 306 6.09 -18.13 -11.30
C PHE A 306 5.90 -16.93 -12.24
N PRO A 307 4.79 -16.86 -12.99
CA PRO A 307 4.57 -15.76 -13.91
C PRO A 307 4.30 -14.44 -13.19
N HIS A 308 4.83 -13.38 -13.75
CA HIS A 308 4.73 -11.99 -13.31
C HIS A 308 5.36 -11.71 -11.94
N SER A 309 6.37 -12.50 -11.56
CA SER A 309 7.15 -12.36 -10.32
C SER A 309 8.42 -11.51 -10.53
N LEU A 310 8.94 -10.94 -9.44
CA LEU A 310 10.23 -10.25 -9.45
C LEU A 310 11.29 -11.31 -9.20
N ASP A 311 12.10 -11.64 -10.20
CA ASP A 311 13.13 -12.67 -10.07
C ASP A 311 14.41 -12.12 -9.43
N LYS A 312 14.77 -10.89 -9.81
CA LYS A 312 16.11 -10.39 -9.57
C LYS A 312 16.16 -8.88 -9.47
N VAL A 313 16.97 -8.40 -8.52
CA VAL A 313 17.38 -6.99 -8.47
C VAL A 313 18.89 -6.91 -8.59
N THR A 314 19.37 -6.15 -9.57
CA THR A 314 20.80 -5.99 -9.86
C THR A 314 21.23 -4.56 -9.59
N ASP A 315 22.30 -4.35 -8.83
CA ASP A 315 22.87 -3.01 -8.64
C ASP A 315 23.91 -2.62 -9.69
N LEU A 316 24.38 -1.37 -9.64
CA LEU A 316 25.41 -0.82 -10.54
C LEU A 316 26.69 -1.66 -10.63
N PHE A 317 27.03 -2.43 -9.59
CA PHE A 317 28.24 -3.26 -9.55
C PHE A 317 27.99 -4.69 -10.04
N GLY A 318 26.78 -5.00 -10.49
CA GLY A 318 26.38 -6.34 -10.93
C GLY A 318 26.12 -7.32 -9.79
N ARG A 319 26.02 -6.83 -8.54
CA ARG A 319 25.58 -7.66 -7.40
C ARG A 319 24.08 -7.85 -7.48
N THR A 320 23.58 -8.96 -6.96
CA THR A 320 22.19 -9.38 -7.21
C THR A 320 21.51 -9.86 -5.95
N LEU A 321 20.26 -9.46 -5.78
CA LEU A 321 19.27 -10.19 -4.98
C LEU A 321 18.53 -11.13 -5.94
N GLN A 322 18.34 -12.38 -5.54
CA GLN A 322 17.53 -13.36 -6.28
C GLN A 322 16.35 -13.79 -5.42
N PHE A 323 15.18 -13.86 -6.01
CA PHE A 323 13.93 -14.20 -5.36
C PHE A 323 13.46 -15.56 -5.89
N SER A 324 12.91 -16.37 -5.00
CA SER A 324 12.20 -17.59 -5.36
C SER A 324 10.83 -17.60 -4.72
N TYR A 325 9.92 -18.38 -5.30
CA TYR A 325 8.53 -18.41 -4.91
C TYR A 325 8.05 -19.85 -4.70
N ASP A 326 7.16 -20.01 -3.72
CA ASP A 326 6.43 -21.24 -3.50
C ASP A 326 5.34 -21.46 -4.57
N VAL A 327 4.65 -22.60 -4.49
CA VAL A 327 3.56 -22.99 -5.40
C VAL A 327 2.37 -22.03 -5.37
N ASP A 328 2.19 -21.28 -4.28
CA ASP A 328 1.12 -20.30 -4.11
C ASP A 328 1.55 -18.88 -4.56
N GLY A 329 2.78 -18.73 -5.05
CA GLY A 329 3.33 -17.48 -5.55
C GLY A 329 3.80 -16.52 -4.46
N GLN A 330 4.05 -17.03 -3.26
CA GLN A 330 4.65 -16.28 -2.16
C GLN A 330 6.18 -16.45 -2.18
N ILE A 331 6.93 -15.44 -1.78
CA ILE A 331 8.39 -15.49 -1.73
C ILE A 331 8.78 -16.55 -0.68
N ASP A 332 9.48 -17.62 -1.07
CA ASP A 332 9.94 -18.65 -0.13
C ASP A 332 11.41 -18.48 0.24
N ALA A 333 12.20 -17.85 -0.64
CA ALA A 333 13.57 -17.45 -0.33
C ALA A 333 14.02 -16.18 -1.05
N ILE A 334 14.96 -15.49 -0.43
CA ILE A 334 15.75 -14.43 -1.05
C ILE A 334 17.23 -14.75 -0.83
N THR A 335 17.99 -14.81 -1.92
CA THR A 335 19.45 -15.00 -1.90
C THR A 335 20.16 -13.67 -2.10
N ASP A 336 21.06 -13.34 -1.19
CA ASP A 336 21.83 -12.10 -1.22
C ASP A 336 23.07 -12.19 -2.13
N PRO A 337 23.77 -11.06 -2.37
CA PRO A 337 24.99 -11.05 -3.18
C PRO A 337 26.15 -11.92 -2.69
N THR A 338 26.13 -12.35 -1.42
CA THR A 338 27.14 -13.24 -0.83
C THR A 338 26.78 -14.71 -0.97
N GLY A 339 25.55 -15.01 -1.41
CA GLY A 339 24.98 -16.35 -1.46
C GLY A 339 24.28 -16.76 -0.17
N ALA A 340 24.08 -15.84 0.77
CA ALA A 340 23.33 -16.09 1.99
C ALA A 340 21.84 -16.13 1.67
N ILE A 341 21.12 -17.12 2.21
CA ILE A 341 19.72 -17.39 1.88
C ILE A 341 18.85 -17.10 3.09
N TYR A 342 17.87 -16.23 2.90
CA TYR A 342 16.80 -15.92 3.84
C TYR A 342 15.58 -16.70 3.39
N THR A 343 14.97 -17.52 4.25
CA THR A 343 13.75 -18.25 3.90
C THR A 343 12.55 -17.76 4.67
N TYR A 344 11.39 -17.86 4.03
CA TYR A 344 10.13 -17.32 4.50
C TYR A 344 9.07 -18.42 4.46
N SER A 345 8.36 -18.62 5.57
CA SER A 345 7.25 -19.58 5.63
C SER A 345 5.96 -18.89 6.07
N TYR A 346 4.85 -19.47 5.63
CA TYR A 346 3.53 -18.87 5.76
C TYR A 346 2.57 -19.80 6.47
N ASP A 347 1.65 -19.20 7.24
CA ASP A 347 0.54 -19.95 7.83
C ASP A 347 -0.54 -20.28 6.79
N ALA A 348 -1.60 -20.98 7.23
CA ALA A 348 -2.71 -21.35 6.36
C ALA A 348 -3.50 -20.15 5.79
N ASN A 349 -3.39 -18.97 6.40
CA ASN A 349 -4.04 -17.72 5.98
C ASN A 349 -3.12 -16.85 5.12
N LYS A 350 -1.94 -17.36 4.73
CA LYS A 350 -0.94 -16.64 3.93
C LYS A 350 -0.30 -15.46 4.68
N ASN A 351 -0.30 -15.50 6.02
CA ASN A 351 0.48 -14.58 6.82
C ASN A 351 1.94 -15.06 6.89
N LEU A 352 2.90 -14.15 6.85
CA LEU A 352 4.31 -14.49 7.07
C LEU A 352 4.50 -14.94 8.52
N GLU A 353 4.79 -16.22 8.73
CA GLU A 353 4.87 -16.86 10.05
C GLU A 353 6.32 -16.94 10.55
N ILE A 354 7.27 -17.36 9.71
CA ILE A 354 8.66 -17.54 10.11
C ILE A 354 9.60 -16.93 9.07
N VAL A 355 10.63 -16.24 9.54
CA VAL A 355 11.82 -15.93 8.76
C VAL A 355 13.02 -16.63 9.36
N THR A 356 13.72 -17.40 8.53
CA THR A 356 14.96 -18.07 8.90
C THR A 356 16.13 -17.30 8.30
N TYR A 357 17.00 -16.81 9.17
CA TYR A 357 18.18 -16.05 8.79
C TYR A 357 19.37 -16.97 8.50
N PRO A 358 20.25 -16.61 7.55
CA PRO A 358 21.46 -17.36 7.30
C PRO A 358 22.44 -17.23 8.48
N ASP A 359 23.19 -18.29 8.75
CA ASP A 359 24.25 -18.31 9.75
C ASP A 359 25.59 -18.85 9.16
N GLU A 360 26.52 -19.24 10.02
CA GLU A 360 27.83 -19.78 9.60
C GLU A 360 27.77 -21.25 9.14
N THR A 361 26.61 -21.90 9.26
CA THR A 361 26.33 -23.31 8.97
C THR A 361 25.27 -23.48 7.88
N PRO A 362 25.46 -22.92 6.67
CA PRO A 362 24.42 -22.80 5.63
C PRO A 362 23.86 -24.14 5.06
N LEU A 363 24.41 -25.29 5.47
CA LEU A 363 23.93 -26.62 5.09
C LEU A 363 23.07 -27.29 6.16
N ASP A 364 22.97 -26.70 7.35
CA ASP A 364 22.09 -27.14 8.43
C ASP A 364 21.05 -26.05 8.68
N SER A 365 19.82 -26.24 8.22
CA SER A 365 18.77 -25.24 8.44
C SER A 365 18.16 -25.32 9.85
N ASN A 366 18.57 -26.28 10.68
CA ASN A 366 17.94 -26.54 11.98
C ASN A 366 18.52 -25.69 13.12
N ASP A 367 19.71 -25.14 12.97
CA ASP A 367 20.35 -24.24 13.93
C ASP A 367 20.32 -22.77 13.50
N ASN A 368 19.92 -22.49 12.26
CA ASN A 368 19.70 -21.14 11.78
C ASN A 368 18.79 -20.33 12.72
N PRO A 369 19.13 -19.06 13.00
CA PRO A 369 18.31 -18.17 13.80
C PRO A 369 16.97 -17.90 13.10
N THR A 370 15.87 -17.96 13.85
CA THR A 370 14.52 -17.78 13.32
C THR A 370 13.78 -16.67 14.05
N ARG A 371 12.98 -15.91 13.31
CA ARG A 371 12.03 -14.93 13.85
C ARG A 371 10.63 -15.38 13.53
N ILE A 372 9.77 -15.43 14.54
CA ILE A 372 8.40 -15.93 14.41
C ILE A 372 7.43 -14.78 14.62
N TYR A 373 6.48 -14.64 13.71
CA TYR A 373 5.42 -13.64 13.73
C TYR A 373 4.10 -14.31 14.11
N HIS A 374 3.37 -13.70 15.04
CA HIS A 374 2.16 -14.28 15.61
C HIS A 374 0.91 -13.54 15.09
N TYR A 375 -0.13 -14.30 14.73
CA TYR A 375 -1.43 -13.79 14.27
C TYR A 375 -2.55 -14.51 15.05
N GLU A 376 -2.67 -14.17 16.32
CA GLU A 376 -3.50 -14.91 17.27
C GLU A 376 -4.94 -14.36 17.39
N ASP A 377 -5.24 -13.22 16.76
CA ASP A 377 -6.58 -12.62 16.79
C ASP A 377 -7.49 -13.26 15.73
N VAL A 378 -8.51 -13.97 16.21
CA VAL A 378 -9.46 -14.69 15.34
C VAL A 378 -10.40 -13.76 14.56
N ASN A 379 -10.59 -12.52 15.01
CA ASN A 379 -11.44 -11.55 14.32
C ASN A 379 -10.66 -10.80 13.24
N PHE A 380 -9.35 -10.66 13.45
CA PHE A 380 -8.43 -10.01 12.54
C PHE A 380 -7.27 -10.96 12.21
N ILE A 381 -7.57 -11.96 11.39
CA ILE A 381 -6.65 -13.08 11.08
C ILE A 381 -5.32 -12.65 10.43
N HIS A 382 -5.21 -11.40 9.95
CA HIS A 382 -3.99 -10.81 9.37
C HIS A 382 -3.33 -9.77 10.29
N ALA A 383 -3.84 -9.62 11.52
CA ALA A 383 -3.32 -8.69 12.51
C ALA A 383 -2.11 -9.30 13.23
N LEU A 384 -0.96 -8.63 13.15
CA LEU A 384 0.26 -9.06 13.83
C LEU A 384 0.09 -8.83 15.34
N THR A 385 0.00 -9.91 16.13
CA THR A 385 -0.20 -9.88 17.59
C THR A 385 1.10 -10.01 18.36
N GLY A 386 2.20 -10.40 17.71
CA GLY A 386 3.51 -10.37 18.34
C GLY A 386 4.65 -10.89 17.50
N ILE A 387 5.85 -10.82 18.06
CA ILE A 387 7.06 -11.39 17.46
C ILE A 387 7.88 -12.11 18.54
N THR A 388 8.33 -13.33 18.21
CA THR A 388 9.36 -14.07 18.96
C THR A 388 10.70 -13.91 18.25
N ASP A 389 11.72 -13.51 19.01
CA ASP A 389 13.07 -13.29 18.50
C ASP A 389 13.83 -14.60 18.31
N GLU A 390 15.06 -14.47 17.80
CA GLU A 390 15.97 -15.57 17.50
C GLU A 390 16.44 -16.32 18.76
N THR A 391 16.18 -15.78 19.95
CA THR A 391 16.48 -16.44 21.23
C THR A 391 15.29 -17.23 21.78
N GLY A 392 14.16 -17.23 21.07
CA GLY A 392 12.91 -17.89 21.45
C GLY A 392 12.05 -17.09 22.43
N ASN A 393 12.39 -15.81 22.68
CA ASN A 393 11.63 -14.96 23.58
C ASN A 393 10.61 -14.10 22.80
N ARG A 394 9.37 -14.01 23.30
CA ARG A 394 8.36 -13.07 22.77
C ARG A 394 8.81 -11.64 23.07
N PHE A 395 9.46 -11.01 22.10
CA PHE A 395 10.02 -9.68 22.28
C PHE A 395 9.02 -8.56 22.00
N ALA A 396 7.92 -8.82 21.28
CA ALA A 396 6.90 -7.82 21.01
C ALA A 396 5.47 -8.40 21.08
N THR A 397 4.52 -7.60 21.57
CA THR A 397 3.11 -7.95 21.68
C THR A 397 2.21 -6.75 21.36
N TRP A 398 1.13 -6.99 20.63
CA TRP A 398 0.10 -6.01 20.28
C TRP A 398 -1.29 -6.59 20.45
N GLY A 399 -2.28 -5.71 20.61
CA GLY A 399 -3.68 -6.08 20.56
C GLY A 399 -4.50 -5.01 19.86
N TYR A 400 -5.70 -5.40 19.45
CA TYR A 400 -6.56 -4.62 18.57
C TYR A 400 -7.96 -4.46 19.18
N ASP A 401 -8.63 -3.37 18.86
CA ASP A 401 -10.05 -3.20 19.18
C ASP A 401 -10.95 -3.91 18.16
N THR A 402 -12.26 -3.84 18.35
CA THR A 402 -13.25 -4.47 17.46
C THR A 402 -13.33 -3.86 16.06
N GLN A 403 -12.58 -2.78 15.79
CA GLN A 403 -12.47 -2.13 14.49
C GLN A 403 -11.10 -2.41 13.83
N GLY A 404 -10.24 -3.22 14.45
CA GLY A 404 -8.93 -3.58 13.92
C GLY A 404 -7.86 -2.51 14.16
N ARG A 405 -8.14 -1.52 15.02
CA ARG A 405 -7.15 -0.51 15.42
C ARG A 405 -6.31 -1.03 16.56
N ALA A 406 -5.00 -0.87 16.49
CA ALA A 406 -4.12 -1.32 17.55
C ALA A 406 -4.31 -0.47 18.82
N ILE A 407 -4.53 -1.12 19.96
CA ILE A 407 -4.83 -0.47 21.25
C ILE A 407 -3.71 -0.58 22.26
N PHE A 408 -2.69 -1.41 22.00
CA PHE A 408 -1.45 -1.34 22.77
C PHE A 408 -0.27 -1.90 21.99
N SER A 409 0.93 -1.47 22.39
CA SER A 409 2.21 -2.03 21.96
C SER A 409 3.10 -2.26 23.17
N GLU A 410 3.76 -3.41 23.25
CA GLU A 410 4.67 -3.77 24.33
C GLU A 410 5.91 -4.47 23.77
N HIS A 411 7.09 -4.19 24.35
CA HIS A 411 8.35 -4.83 24.00
C HIS A 411 8.98 -5.55 25.19
N ALA A 412 9.04 -6.88 25.13
CA ALA A 412 9.68 -7.75 26.13
C ALA A 412 9.19 -7.47 27.57
N GLY A 413 7.90 -7.14 27.74
CA GLY A 413 7.31 -6.78 29.03
C GLY A 413 7.72 -5.39 29.56
N SER A 414 8.31 -4.57 28.70
CA SER A 414 8.75 -3.20 28.97
C SER A 414 8.25 -2.26 27.87
N ASP A 415 8.33 -0.95 28.10
CA ASP A 415 7.95 0.07 27.10
C ASP A 415 6.53 -0.10 26.51
N ARG A 416 5.58 -0.56 27.34
CA ARG A 416 4.16 -0.62 27.00
C ARG A 416 3.60 0.79 26.71
N ALA A 417 2.77 0.90 25.68
CA ALA A 417 1.92 2.05 25.42
C ALA A 417 0.50 1.56 25.15
N ASP A 418 -0.47 2.08 25.90
CA ASP A 418 -1.91 1.82 25.72
C ASP A 418 -2.57 3.00 25.02
N LEU A 419 -3.48 2.72 24.08
CA LEU A 419 -4.19 3.70 23.27
C LEU A 419 -5.70 3.57 23.45
N VAL A 420 -6.36 4.70 23.66
CA VAL A 420 -7.82 4.82 23.69
C VAL A 420 -8.25 5.85 22.66
N TYR A 421 -8.97 5.39 21.64
CA TYR A 421 -9.55 6.25 20.61
C TYR A 421 -10.89 6.80 21.08
N ASN A 422 -10.95 8.12 21.27
CA ASN A 422 -12.11 8.80 21.85
C ASN A 422 -13.12 9.19 20.76
N VAL A 423 -14.38 9.35 21.15
CA VAL A 423 -15.49 9.71 20.23
C VAL A 423 -15.32 11.11 19.62
N ASP A 424 -14.56 11.98 20.28
CA ASP A 424 -14.25 13.33 19.79
C ASP A 424 -13.12 13.35 18.74
N GLY A 425 -12.58 12.20 18.35
CA GLY A 425 -11.50 12.07 17.36
C GLY A 425 -10.10 12.22 17.96
N THR A 426 -9.97 12.38 19.28
CA THR A 426 -8.67 12.38 19.96
C THR A 426 -8.22 10.96 20.32
N THR A 427 -6.92 10.80 20.58
CA THR A 427 -6.37 9.52 21.07
C THR A 427 -5.61 9.73 22.37
N THR A 428 -6.05 9.05 23.42
CA THR A 428 -5.34 9.03 24.72
C THR A 428 -4.28 7.93 24.69
N VAL A 429 -3.03 8.30 24.95
CA VAL A 429 -1.88 7.38 25.02
C VAL A 429 -1.38 7.35 26.45
N THR A 430 -1.25 6.16 27.03
CA THR A 430 -0.67 5.95 28.36
C THR A 430 0.60 5.13 28.24
N ASP A 431 1.74 5.68 28.67
CA ASP A 431 3.02 4.97 28.63
C ASP A 431 3.21 4.00 29.82
N ALA A 432 4.28 3.20 29.77
CA ALA A 432 4.61 2.22 30.80
C ALA A 432 4.89 2.84 32.18
N SER A 433 5.20 4.14 32.25
CA SER A 433 5.39 4.88 33.51
C SER A 433 4.08 5.44 34.06
N GLY A 434 2.97 5.28 33.33
CA GLY A 434 1.66 5.83 33.67
C GLY A 434 1.47 7.28 33.22
N ASN A 435 2.38 7.85 32.42
CA ASN A 435 2.16 9.18 31.87
C ASN A 435 1.08 9.11 30.80
N VAL A 436 0.12 10.03 30.90
CA VAL A 436 -1.03 10.10 29.99
C VAL A 436 -0.88 11.33 29.11
N GLN A 437 -0.97 11.12 27.80
CA GLN A 437 -1.04 12.17 26.79
C GLN A 437 -2.33 12.06 25.98
N VAL A 438 -2.90 13.18 25.56
CA VAL A 438 -4.05 13.21 24.65
C VAL A 438 -3.63 13.88 23.36
N HIS A 439 -3.66 13.12 22.27
CA HIS A 439 -3.30 13.56 20.93
C HIS A 439 -4.53 14.09 20.21
N HIS A 440 -4.41 15.31 19.69
CA HIS A 440 -5.40 15.96 18.85
C HIS A 440 -4.90 15.99 17.41
N PHE A 441 -5.80 15.75 16.46
CA PHE A 441 -5.46 15.66 15.04
C PHE A 441 -6.22 16.69 14.22
N ASP A 442 -5.51 17.30 13.28
CA ASP A 442 -6.08 18.01 12.15
C ASP A 442 -6.09 17.06 10.95
N THR A 443 -7.20 16.98 10.23
CA THR A 443 -7.24 16.23 8.97
C THR A 443 -6.92 17.17 7.81
N LEU A 444 -5.76 16.99 7.19
CA LEU A 444 -5.33 17.77 6.01
C LEU A 444 -5.05 16.84 4.85
N PHE A 445 -5.68 17.11 3.70
CA PHE A 445 -5.60 16.27 2.50
C PHE A 445 -5.91 14.78 2.78
N GLY A 446 -6.78 14.55 3.77
CA GLY A 446 -7.19 13.24 4.25
C GLY A 446 -6.11 12.47 5.01
N ILE A 447 -5.13 13.16 5.61
CA ILE A 447 -4.14 12.56 6.52
C ILE A 447 -4.38 13.14 7.92
N HIS A 448 -4.36 12.31 8.95
CA HIS A 448 -4.36 12.74 10.34
C HIS A 448 -3.00 13.31 10.72
N ARG A 449 -2.96 14.61 10.96
CA ARG A 449 -1.75 15.36 11.36
C ARG A 449 -1.89 15.74 12.81
N THR A 450 -0.89 15.44 13.64
CA THR A 450 -0.92 15.87 15.05
C THR A 450 -0.93 17.39 15.15
N GLY A 451 -1.99 17.96 15.72
CA GLY A 451 -2.17 19.40 15.93
C GLY A 451 -1.80 19.83 17.35
N ALA A 452 -2.16 19.03 18.36
CA ALA A 452 -1.81 19.28 19.75
C ALA A 452 -1.62 17.99 20.55
N ILE A 453 -0.85 18.09 21.63
CA ILE A 453 -0.66 17.02 22.61
C ILE A 453 -0.84 17.63 24.01
N ASP A 454 -1.90 17.22 24.69
CA ASP A 454 -2.11 17.54 26.10
C ASP A 454 -1.41 16.51 27.01
N GLY A 455 -1.05 16.92 28.22
CA GLY A 455 -0.31 16.11 29.18
C GLY A 455 1.15 16.57 29.33
N ASP A 456 1.90 15.83 30.16
CA ASP A 456 3.32 16.08 30.35
C ASP A 456 4.13 15.56 29.16
N GLN A 457 5.31 16.16 28.92
CA GLN A 457 6.21 15.67 27.88
C GLN A 457 6.62 14.24 28.23
N CYS A 458 6.30 13.30 27.36
CA CYS A 458 6.76 11.93 27.55
C CYS A 458 8.28 11.84 27.43
N THR A 459 8.90 11.22 28.43
CA THR A 459 10.35 11.25 28.68
C THR A 459 11.21 10.76 27.52
N ASN A 460 10.68 9.84 26.70
CA ASN A 460 11.43 9.15 25.64
C ASN A 460 10.90 9.42 24.22
N CYS A 461 10.03 10.42 24.07
CA CYS A 461 9.39 10.71 22.79
C CYS A 461 10.20 11.63 21.88
N GLY A 462 11.37 12.08 22.33
CA GLY A 462 12.24 12.97 21.57
C GLY A 462 11.67 14.39 21.46
N THR A 463 11.73 14.96 20.26
CA THR A 463 11.45 16.37 19.97
C THR A 463 9.98 16.66 19.67
N THR A 464 9.05 15.87 20.22
CA THR A 464 7.62 16.06 19.98
C THR A 464 7.17 17.44 20.47
N ALA A 465 6.46 18.18 19.63
CA ALA A 465 5.91 19.47 19.96
C ALA A 465 4.56 19.33 20.70
N LYS A 466 4.29 20.25 21.63
CA LYS A 466 3.01 20.34 22.33
C LYS A 466 1.91 20.85 21.39
N ASN A 467 2.23 21.78 20.49
CA ASN A 467 1.34 22.23 19.43
C ASN A 467 2.09 22.25 18.11
N THR A 468 1.44 21.83 17.04
CA THR A 468 1.92 21.95 15.66
C THR A 468 0.81 22.52 14.81
N THR A 469 1.12 23.51 13.99
CA THR A 469 0.18 24.02 12.97
C THR A 469 0.77 23.80 11.60
N TYR A 470 -0.10 23.79 10.60
CA TYR A 470 0.25 23.50 9.21
C TYR A 470 -0.20 24.63 8.29
N ASP A 471 0.54 24.83 7.21
CA ASP A 471 0.17 25.76 6.15
C ASP A 471 -0.92 25.17 5.24
N ALA A 472 -1.38 25.97 4.28
CA ALA A 472 -2.45 25.57 3.35
C ALA A 472 -2.08 24.37 2.45
N ASN A 473 -0.79 24.00 2.37
CA ASN A 473 -0.31 22.83 1.62
C ASN A 473 -0.04 21.63 2.55
N GLY A 474 -0.30 21.74 3.85
CA GLY A 474 -0.13 20.67 4.82
C GLY A 474 1.30 20.50 5.34
N PHE A 475 2.20 21.46 5.07
CA PHE A 475 3.54 21.47 5.65
C PHE A 475 3.54 22.22 6.99
N VAL A 476 4.49 21.90 7.89
CA VAL A 476 4.55 22.52 9.23
C VAL A 476 4.76 24.02 9.10
N ALA A 477 3.89 24.81 9.74
CA ALA A 477 3.95 26.28 9.77
C ALA A 477 4.41 26.81 11.14
N SER A 478 4.11 26.11 12.23
CA SER A 478 4.61 26.45 13.57
C SER A 478 4.67 25.23 14.47
N ARG A 479 5.63 25.23 15.39
CA ARG A 479 5.74 24.26 16.49
C ARG A 479 5.95 25.00 17.81
N THR A 480 5.23 24.58 18.83
CA THR A 480 5.44 25.01 20.21
C THR A 480 5.89 23.82 21.03
N ASP A 481 7.07 23.88 21.64
CA ASP A 481 7.56 22.81 22.52
C ASP A 481 6.81 22.78 23.87
N PHE A 482 7.09 21.79 24.71
CA PHE A 482 6.48 21.68 26.05
C PHE A 482 6.93 22.76 27.04
N ASN A 483 8.03 23.49 26.74
CA ASN A 483 8.48 24.64 27.51
C ASN A 483 7.82 25.96 27.03
N GLY A 484 6.99 25.91 25.98
CA GLY A 484 6.34 27.07 25.40
C GLY A 484 7.18 27.84 24.39
N ASN A 485 8.37 27.34 24.00
CA ASN A 485 9.17 27.97 22.96
C ASN A 485 8.53 27.72 21.59
N ILE A 486 8.33 28.81 20.85
CA ILE A 486 7.68 28.78 19.54
C ILE A 486 8.75 28.83 18.45
N THR A 487 8.60 27.97 17.45
CA THR A 487 9.36 28.00 16.20
C THR A 487 8.40 28.09 15.02
N ASN A 488 8.51 29.15 14.21
CA ASN A 488 7.71 29.35 13.01
C ASN A 488 8.48 28.96 11.76
N TYR A 489 7.76 28.48 10.75
CA TYR A 489 8.30 27.99 9.48
C TYR A 489 7.55 28.62 8.31
N ILE A 490 8.27 28.90 7.22
CA ILE A 490 7.70 29.24 5.92
C ILE A 490 8.25 28.23 4.92
N ASN A 491 7.36 27.58 4.17
CA ASN A 491 7.72 26.57 3.17
C ASN A 491 7.45 27.07 1.75
N ASP A 492 8.27 26.63 0.79
CA ASP A 492 7.99 26.79 -0.63
C ASP A 492 6.91 25.80 -1.13
N ALA A 493 6.53 25.91 -2.39
CA ALA A 493 5.55 25.00 -3.01
C ALA A 493 6.03 23.54 -3.14
N ARG A 494 7.32 23.25 -2.87
CA ARG A 494 7.87 21.89 -2.81
C ARG A 494 7.89 21.35 -1.37
N GLY A 495 7.43 22.13 -0.39
CA GLY A 495 7.49 21.80 1.03
C GLY A 495 8.88 21.98 1.65
N LEU A 496 9.74 22.80 1.05
CA LEU A 496 11.08 23.10 1.58
C LEU A 496 11.04 24.35 2.45
N GLU A 497 11.58 24.27 3.67
CA GLU A 497 11.67 25.38 4.61
C GLU A 497 12.53 26.52 4.03
N THR A 498 11.92 27.64 3.64
CA THR A 498 12.63 28.86 3.21
C THR A 498 12.99 29.77 4.39
N THR A 499 12.23 29.70 5.47
CA THR A 499 12.47 30.48 6.69
C THR A 499 12.12 29.65 7.92
N ARG A 500 12.97 29.72 8.94
CA ARG A 500 12.70 29.25 10.30
C ARG A 500 12.99 30.37 11.29
N THR A 501 12.01 30.74 12.10
CA THR A 501 12.19 31.69 13.20
C THR A 501 12.04 30.93 14.51
N GLU A 502 13.12 30.82 15.27
CA GLU A 502 13.18 30.11 16.55
C GLU A 502 13.00 31.09 17.72
N ALA A 503 12.49 30.58 18.85
CA ALA A 503 12.28 31.33 20.08
C ALA A 503 11.44 32.62 19.90
N VAL A 504 10.40 32.52 19.06
CA VAL A 504 9.54 33.65 18.66
C VAL A 504 8.98 34.39 19.87
N GLY A 505 9.10 35.71 19.89
CA GLY A 505 8.63 36.58 20.95
C GLY A 505 9.53 36.66 22.19
N THR A 506 10.71 36.04 22.17
CA THR A 506 11.70 36.08 23.27
C THR A 506 12.92 36.94 22.89
N SER A 507 13.83 37.18 23.85
CA SER A 507 15.11 37.85 23.58
C SER A 507 16.07 37.02 22.71
N GLU A 508 15.87 35.71 22.66
CA GLU A 508 16.70 34.78 21.90
C GLU A 508 16.15 34.52 20.49
N GLU A 509 15.13 35.29 20.06
CA GLU A 509 14.52 35.12 18.75
C GLU A 509 15.58 35.23 17.64
N ARG A 510 15.60 34.23 16.77
CA ARG A 510 16.51 34.20 15.62
C ARG A 510 15.83 33.67 14.39
N THR A 511 16.14 34.28 13.25
CA THR A 511 15.64 33.86 11.96
C THR A 511 16.76 33.24 11.13
N ILE A 512 16.46 32.07 10.59
CA ILE A 512 17.25 31.33 9.62
C ILE A 512 16.52 31.38 8.29
N THR A 513 17.21 31.70 7.20
CA THR A 513 16.65 31.61 5.85
C THR A 513 17.44 30.63 5.01
N THR A 514 16.73 29.85 4.18
CA THR A 514 17.33 28.89 3.27
C THR A 514 16.88 29.18 1.84
N GLU A 515 17.85 29.44 0.97
CA GLU A 515 17.66 29.47 -0.47
C GLU A 515 17.94 28.06 -1.00
N TRP A 516 17.01 27.51 -1.77
CA TRP A 516 17.08 26.15 -2.29
C TRP A 516 17.44 26.12 -3.76
N HIS A 517 18.13 25.06 -4.16
CA HIS A 517 18.35 24.74 -5.56
C HIS A 517 17.01 24.62 -6.31
N ALA A 518 16.95 25.07 -7.57
CA ALA A 518 15.69 25.21 -8.31
C ALA A 518 14.97 23.86 -8.56
N THR A 519 15.72 22.79 -8.77
CA THR A 519 15.19 21.44 -9.04
C THR A 519 15.31 20.54 -7.81
N PHE A 520 16.54 20.30 -7.36
CA PHE A 520 16.89 19.45 -6.21
C PHE A 520 16.49 20.03 -4.87
N ARG A 521 16.26 19.15 -3.89
CA ARG A 521 16.08 19.50 -2.47
C ARG A 521 17.43 19.73 -1.77
N LEU A 522 18.22 20.67 -2.30
CA LEU A 522 19.56 21.00 -1.79
C LEU A 522 19.64 22.49 -1.46
N PRO A 523 20.11 22.88 -0.26
CA PRO A 523 20.25 24.29 0.08
C PRO A 523 21.43 24.88 -0.70
N ILE A 524 21.25 26.01 -1.39
CA ILE A 524 22.36 26.74 -2.02
C ILE A 524 22.92 27.84 -1.10
N LYS A 525 22.10 28.32 -0.15
CA LYS A 525 22.52 29.29 0.87
C LYS A 525 21.66 29.17 2.11
N ILE A 526 22.28 29.17 3.27
CA ILE A 526 21.64 29.24 4.58
C ILE A 526 22.19 30.48 5.30
N THR A 527 21.30 31.35 5.74
CA THR A 527 21.65 32.56 6.49
C THR A 527 21.12 32.42 7.91
N GLU A 528 22.01 32.45 8.89
CA GLU A 528 21.73 32.40 10.34
C GLU A 528 22.36 33.64 11.00
N PRO A 529 21.95 34.03 12.23
CA PRO A 529 22.60 35.14 12.93
C PRO A 529 24.11 34.94 13.04
N GLY A 530 24.88 35.88 12.48
CA GLY A 530 26.34 35.86 12.48
C GLY A 530 26.99 34.83 11.55
N LYS A 531 26.21 34.09 10.73
CA LYS A 531 26.76 33.06 9.84
C LYS A 531 25.99 32.94 8.53
N ILE A 532 26.69 32.97 7.40
CA ILE A 532 26.17 32.55 6.10
C ILE A 532 26.93 31.30 5.66
N THR A 533 26.20 30.27 5.25
CA THR A 533 26.76 29.07 4.63
C THR A 533 26.27 29.00 3.19
N THR A 534 27.17 28.92 2.21
CA THR A 534 26.80 28.72 0.80
C THR A 534 27.31 27.39 0.26
N PHE A 535 26.56 26.82 -0.66
CA PHE A 535 26.84 25.54 -1.28
C PHE A 535 26.77 25.66 -2.80
N THR A 536 27.74 25.07 -3.49
CA THR A 536 27.67 24.89 -4.95
C THR A 536 27.62 23.41 -5.28
N TYR A 537 26.88 23.07 -6.33
CA TYR A 537 26.67 21.70 -6.75
C TYR A 537 26.97 21.54 -8.23
N ASP A 538 27.36 20.34 -8.63
CA ASP A 538 27.39 19.98 -10.04
C ASP A 538 25.98 19.66 -10.58
N THR A 539 25.90 19.30 -11.86
CA THR A 539 24.63 18.97 -12.54
C THR A 539 23.93 17.73 -11.97
N GLN A 540 24.62 16.94 -11.15
CA GLN A 540 24.10 15.74 -10.48
C GLN A 540 23.83 16.00 -8.99
N GLY A 541 23.90 17.24 -8.53
CA GLY A 541 23.63 17.59 -7.14
C GLY A 541 24.72 17.16 -6.16
N ARG A 542 25.93 16.80 -6.64
CA ARG A 542 27.08 16.54 -5.76
C ARG A 542 27.68 17.86 -5.31
N LEU A 543 27.99 17.95 -4.01
CA LEU A 543 28.58 19.15 -3.42
C LEU A 543 29.98 19.39 -4.00
N LEU A 544 30.19 20.57 -4.59
CA LEU A 544 31.48 21.02 -5.11
C LEU A 544 32.21 21.90 -4.09
N GLU A 545 31.49 22.86 -3.49
CA GLU A 545 32.05 23.80 -2.54
C GLU A 545 31.06 24.06 -1.41
N ARG A 546 31.61 24.23 -0.20
CA ARG A 546 30.91 24.72 0.98
C ARG A 546 31.77 25.81 1.60
N SER A 547 31.23 27.03 1.68
CA SER A 547 31.89 28.14 2.36
C SER A 547 31.05 28.64 3.53
N GLU A 548 31.74 29.14 4.55
CA GLU A 548 31.12 29.77 5.72
C GLU A 548 31.74 31.15 5.91
N GLU A 549 30.88 32.15 6.05
CA GLU A 549 31.29 33.54 6.24
C GLU A 549 30.50 34.16 7.38
N THR A 550 31.07 35.17 8.04
CA THR A 550 30.35 35.92 9.07
C THR A 550 29.27 36.76 8.38
N ALA A 551 28.00 36.57 8.78
CA ALA A 551 26.92 37.42 8.32
C ALA A 551 27.16 38.86 8.84
N PRO A 552 27.01 39.89 7.99
CA PRO A 552 27.23 41.29 8.37
C PRO A 552 26.25 41.82 9.42
#